data_AF-A0A2D9QG15-F1
#
_entry.id   AF-A0A2D9QG15-F1
#
_cell.length_a   1.000
_cell.length_b   1.000
_cell.length_c   1.000
_cell.angle_alpha   90.00
_cell.angle_beta   90.00
_cell.angle_gamma   90.00
#
_symmetry.space_group_name_H-M   'P 1'
#
loop_
_entity.id
_entity.type
_entity.pdbx_description
1 polymer ?
#
loop_
_entity_poly.entity_id
_entity_poly.type
_entity_poly.pdbx_seq_one_letter_code
_entity_poly.pdbx_strand_id
1 'polypeptide(L)'
;MSNNFRSNAEIIVKANVTGEIFECKEGLSFWGGVDPSTGCIVDVHHINHGNSLVGKLVLMPTSRGSCSGSGVLLQLMQNGLAPRALIFHEEEEILTLGAIVSDQLFNKKVAILRVSKDIYSDLATADTAEIFENTLVFGSKTIKLWGLDTETLYLNSTDRSMLNGDQGIANKIAMEAICKMAVVQSANELIDVTKGHIDGCILAHDANLIFAEKMYKLGANVSIPTTINAISVNRNNWENQGVEPDFGNKASRLA
;
A
#
# COMPACT_ATOMS: atom_id res chain seq x y z
N MET A 1 26.30 -2.67 -1.93
CA MET A 1 25.02 -2.09 -1.49
C MET A 1 24.77 -0.88 -2.38
N SER A 2 24.05 -1.09 -3.49
CA SER A 2 23.73 -0.02 -4.43
C SER A 2 22.58 0.81 -3.86
N ASN A 3 22.88 2.00 -3.34
CA ASN A 3 21.86 3.02 -3.11
C ASN A 3 21.35 3.48 -4.48
N ASN A 4 20.38 2.75 -5.04
CA ASN A 4 19.79 2.97 -6.37
C ASN A 4 18.71 4.07 -6.35
N PHE A 5 18.88 5.10 -5.51
CA PHE A 5 17.92 6.20 -5.48
C PHE A 5 18.11 7.07 -6.73
N ARG A 6 17.07 7.23 -7.55
CA ARG A 6 17.06 8.22 -8.65
C ARG A 6 17.15 9.65 -8.10
N SER A 7 16.69 9.86 -6.85
CA SER A 7 16.88 11.09 -6.07
C SER A 7 17.00 10.80 -4.57
N ASN A 8 17.70 11.65 -3.80
CA ASN A 8 17.87 11.43 -2.36
C ASN A 8 16.56 11.48 -1.54
N ALA A 9 15.44 11.92 -2.11
CA ALA A 9 14.15 11.99 -1.43
C ALA A 9 12.98 12.00 -2.42
N GLU A 10 12.17 10.96 -2.38
CA GLU A 10 11.03 10.72 -3.25
C GLU A 10 9.72 10.79 -2.48
N ILE A 11 8.68 11.33 -3.12
CA ILE A 11 7.29 11.27 -2.65
C ILE A 11 6.48 10.41 -3.61
N ILE A 12 6.10 9.23 -3.13
CA ILE A 12 5.40 8.20 -3.90
C ILE A 12 3.88 8.44 -3.88
N VAL A 13 3.33 8.68 -2.69
CA VAL A 13 1.93 9.11 -2.50
C VAL A 13 1.95 10.48 -1.85
N LYS A 14 1.32 11.47 -2.50
CA LYS A 14 1.32 12.86 -2.03
C LYS A 14 0.20 13.12 -1.05
N ALA A 15 0.55 13.61 0.14
CA ALA A 15 -0.40 14.17 1.10
C ALA A 15 0.25 15.30 1.89
N ASN A 16 -0.52 16.36 2.16
CA ASN A 16 -0.08 17.44 3.04
C ASN A 16 -0.42 17.04 4.48
N VAL A 17 0.61 16.81 5.30
CA VAL A 17 0.45 16.28 6.65
C VAL A 17 1.52 16.83 7.59
N THR A 18 1.15 17.03 8.85
CA THR A 18 2.09 17.31 9.94
C THR A 18 1.88 16.25 11.01
N GLY A 19 2.92 15.84 11.73
CA GLY A 19 2.77 14.86 12.80
C GLY A 19 4.01 14.64 13.63
N GLU A 20 3.84 13.90 14.73
CA GLU A 20 4.93 13.38 15.55
C GLU A 20 5.71 12.32 14.77
N ILE A 21 7.04 12.37 14.85
CA ILE A 21 7.92 11.32 14.32
C ILE A 21 7.84 10.10 15.22
N PHE A 22 7.62 8.93 14.62
CA PHE A 22 7.64 7.66 15.33
C PHE A 22 8.54 6.66 14.62
N GLU A 23 9.70 6.40 15.20
CA GLU A 23 10.68 5.48 14.62
C GLU A 23 10.43 4.03 15.08
N CYS A 24 10.22 3.15 14.11
CA CYS A 24 10.41 1.71 14.23
C CYS A 24 11.82 1.38 13.71
N LYS A 25 12.72 0.98 14.61
CA LYS A 25 14.13 0.66 14.26
C LYS A 25 14.28 -0.59 13.40
N GLU A 26 13.26 -1.43 13.41
CA GLU A 26 13.12 -2.62 12.58
C GLU A 26 11.84 -2.49 11.74
N GLY A 27 11.77 -3.25 10.65
CA GLY A 27 10.54 -3.30 9.87
C GLY A 27 9.37 -3.87 10.68
N LEU A 28 8.17 -3.42 10.37
CA LEU A 28 6.93 -3.86 11.01
C LEU A 28 6.07 -4.63 10.01
N SER A 29 5.58 -5.81 10.41
CA SER A 29 4.55 -6.51 9.65
C SER A 29 3.19 -5.93 10.00
N PHE A 30 2.51 -5.35 9.01
CA PHE A 30 1.13 -4.91 9.21
C PHE A 30 0.18 -6.11 9.30
N TRP A 31 0.43 -7.15 8.51
CA TRP A 31 -0.32 -8.40 8.61
C TRP A 31 0.04 -9.12 9.92
N GLY A 32 -0.92 -9.20 10.84
CA GLY A 32 -0.77 -9.84 12.15
C GLY A 32 0.01 -9.03 13.20
N GLY A 33 0.71 -7.95 12.81
CA GLY A 33 1.48 -7.12 13.74
C GLY A 33 0.88 -5.76 14.06
N VAL A 34 -0.14 -5.31 13.31
CA VAL A 34 -0.92 -4.11 13.61
C VAL A 34 -2.39 -4.46 13.65
N ASP A 35 -3.07 -4.07 14.72
CA ASP A 35 -4.51 -4.28 14.85
C ASP A 35 -5.27 -3.21 14.04
N PRO A 36 -6.04 -3.60 13.01
CA PRO A 36 -6.77 -2.66 12.15
C PRO A 36 -7.93 -1.94 12.84
N SER A 37 -8.36 -2.41 14.02
CA SER A 37 -9.45 -1.80 14.79
C SER A 37 -8.98 -0.72 15.77
N THR A 38 -7.69 -0.71 16.11
CA THR A 38 -7.10 0.24 17.07
C THR A 38 -5.93 1.06 16.50
N GLY A 39 -5.27 0.57 15.45
CA GLY A 39 -4.03 1.15 14.92
C GLY A 39 -2.81 0.92 15.82
N CYS A 40 -2.91 0.02 16.79
CA CYS A 40 -1.83 -0.33 17.71
C CYS A 40 -0.97 -1.48 17.17
N ILE A 41 0.33 -1.45 17.48
CA ILE A 41 1.25 -2.55 17.24
C ILE A 41 0.93 -3.68 18.23
N VAL A 42 0.53 -4.84 17.72
CA VAL A 42 0.17 -6.05 18.49
C VAL A 42 1.17 -7.19 18.33
N ASP A 43 2.19 -7.02 17.49
CA ASP A 43 3.33 -7.93 17.45
C ASP A 43 4.08 -7.88 18.78
N VAL A 44 3.89 -8.90 19.61
CA VAL A 44 4.50 -9.02 20.95
C VAL A 44 6.03 -9.13 20.92
N HIS A 45 6.61 -9.41 19.76
CA HIS A 45 8.05 -9.51 19.58
C HIS A 45 8.69 -8.22 19.06
N HIS A 46 7.89 -7.27 18.60
CA HIS A 46 8.41 -5.99 18.11
C HIS A 46 8.72 -5.05 19.28
N ILE A 47 9.85 -4.34 19.20
CA ILE A 47 10.29 -3.42 20.27
C ILE A 47 9.29 -2.29 20.59
N ASN A 48 8.43 -1.93 19.63
CA ASN A 48 7.42 -0.88 19.75
C ASN A 48 6.03 -1.42 20.13
N HIS A 49 5.90 -2.69 20.51
CA HIS A 49 4.64 -3.32 20.91
C HIS A 49 3.81 -2.44 21.88
N GLY A 50 2.50 -2.36 21.65
CA GLY A 50 1.55 -1.57 22.45
C GLY A 50 1.43 -0.10 22.03
N ASN A 51 2.33 0.42 21.19
CA ASN A 51 2.24 1.80 20.71
C ASN A 51 1.24 1.93 19.56
N SER A 52 0.58 3.09 19.47
CA SER A 52 -0.29 3.44 18.36
C SER A 52 0.48 4.13 17.23
N LEU A 53 0.14 3.78 15.99
CA LEU A 53 0.61 4.42 14.75
C LEU A 53 -0.31 5.56 14.28
N VAL A 54 -1.51 5.66 14.86
CA VAL A 54 -2.59 6.55 14.40
C VAL A 54 -2.10 8.01 14.39
N GLY A 55 -2.22 8.66 13.24
CA GLY A 55 -1.92 10.10 13.12
C GLY A 55 -0.43 10.45 13.10
N LYS A 56 0.48 9.49 13.20
CA LYS A 56 1.94 9.73 13.28
C LYS A 56 2.61 9.72 11.90
N LEU A 57 3.82 10.28 11.83
CA LEU A 57 4.75 10.12 10.72
C LEU A 57 5.69 8.97 11.08
N VAL A 58 5.40 7.79 10.56
CA VAL A 58 6.08 6.56 10.97
C VAL A 58 7.30 6.33 10.09
N LEU A 59 8.46 6.25 10.73
CA LEU A 59 9.73 5.91 10.10
C LEU A 59 9.99 4.42 10.30
N MET A 60 10.30 3.70 9.23
CA MET A 60 10.81 2.33 9.31
C MET A 60 11.75 2.05 8.14
N PRO A 61 12.79 1.19 8.28
CA PRO A 61 13.70 0.89 7.18
C PRO A 61 12.95 0.40 5.93
N THR A 62 12.12 -0.62 6.13
CA THR A 62 11.17 -1.21 5.18
C THR A 62 10.02 -1.86 5.99
N SER A 63 8.96 -2.33 5.33
CA SER A 63 7.93 -3.15 5.96
C SER A 63 8.36 -4.64 5.98
N ARG A 64 7.68 -5.45 6.80
CA ARG A 64 7.89 -6.91 6.82
C ARG A 64 6.62 -7.65 6.43
N GLY A 65 6.77 -8.92 6.05
CA GLY A 65 5.66 -9.84 5.85
C GLY A 65 5.24 -9.98 4.39
N SER A 66 4.02 -10.46 4.17
CA SER A 66 3.46 -10.73 2.85
C SER A 66 2.68 -9.53 2.29
N CYS A 67 2.29 -9.62 1.01
CA CYS A 67 1.45 -8.65 0.32
C CYS A 67 0.14 -8.32 1.05
N SER A 68 -0.35 -9.18 1.95
CA SER A 68 -1.54 -8.96 2.78
C SER A 68 -1.45 -7.72 3.68
N GLY A 69 -0.24 -7.24 3.99
CA GLY A 69 -0.04 -5.99 4.73
C GLY A 69 -0.69 -4.77 4.07
N SER A 70 -0.78 -4.76 2.73
CA SER A 70 -1.48 -3.71 1.96
C SER A 70 -2.96 -3.61 2.33
N GLY A 71 -3.63 -4.74 2.55
CA GLY A 71 -5.03 -4.82 2.94
C GLY A 71 -5.27 -4.31 4.37
N VAL A 72 -4.33 -4.53 5.28
CA VAL A 72 -4.39 -3.97 6.64
C VAL A 72 -4.25 -2.47 6.62
N LEU A 73 -3.30 -1.93 5.85
CA LEU A 73 -3.17 -0.48 5.69
C LEU A 73 -4.45 0.13 5.11
N LEU A 74 -5.03 -0.52 4.09
CA LEU A 74 -6.30 -0.09 3.53
C LEU A 74 -7.41 -0.08 4.60
N GLN A 75 -7.49 -1.12 5.44
CA GLN A 75 -8.47 -1.17 6.54
C GLN A 75 -8.25 -0.04 7.56
N LEU A 76 -7.01 0.23 7.98
CA LEU A 76 -6.68 1.35 8.86
C LEU A 76 -7.11 2.68 8.26
N MET A 77 -6.84 2.90 6.97
CA MET A 77 -7.28 4.12 6.27
C MET A 77 -8.81 4.19 6.20
N GLN A 78 -9.49 3.06 5.97
CA GLN A 78 -10.94 3.03 5.96
C GLN A 78 -11.53 3.43 7.32
N ASN A 79 -10.90 2.99 8.39
CA ASN A 79 -11.30 3.29 9.77
C ASN A 79 -10.84 4.67 10.27
N GLY A 80 -10.02 5.40 9.52
CA GLY A 80 -9.43 6.67 9.98
C GLY A 80 -8.35 6.48 11.05
N LEU A 81 -7.74 5.30 11.11
CA LEU A 81 -6.74 4.88 12.09
C LEU A 81 -5.33 4.73 11.48
N ALA A 82 -5.14 5.19 10.25
CA ALA A 82 -3.84 5.11 9.59
C ALA A 82 -2.82 6.12 10.17
N PRO A 83 -1.52 5.84 10.04
CA PRO A 83 -0.51 6.89 10.16
C PRO A 83 -0.73 7.97 9.10
N ARG A 84 -0.22 9.18 9.33
CA ARG A 84 -0.27 10.29 8.36
C ARG A 84 0.76 10.12 7.25
N ALA A 85 1.91 9.54 7.57
CA ALA A 85 2.91 9.15 6.58
C ALA A 85 3.62 7.87 6.98
N LEU A 86 4.12 7.15 5.97
CA LEU A 86 5.13 6.10 6.10
C LEU A 86 6.38 6.58 5.36
N ILE A 87 7.53 6.54 6.03
CA ILE A 87 8.80 7.06 5.53
C ILE A 87 9.82 5.93 5.60
N PHE A 88 10.35 5.56 4.43
CA PHE A 88 11.29 4.45 4.27
C PHE A 88 12.66 4.94 3.81
N HIS A 89 13.70 4.17 4.13
CA HIS A 89 15.04 4.37 3.55
C HIS A 89 15.57 3.15 2.79
N GLU A 90 14.78 2.08 2.69
CA GLU A 90 15.04 0.92 1.84
C GLU A 90 13.89 0.75 0.84
N GLU A 91 13.98 -0.26 -0.02
CA GLU A 91 12.90 -0.63 -0.93
C GLU A 91 11.71 -1.18 -0.12
N GLU A 92 10.51 -0.71 -0.47
CA GLU A 92 9.26 -1.11 0.18
C GLU A 92 8.14 -1.08 -0.85
N GLU A 93 7.34 -2.15 -0.88
CA GLU A 93 6.32 -2.36 -1.91
C GLU A 93 4.94 -2.64 -1.33
N ILE A 94 4.86 -3.24 -0.15
CA ILE A 94 3.63 -3.81 0.42
C ILE A 94 2.70 -2.69 0.87
N LEU A 95 3.18 -1.82 1.74
CA LEU A 95 2.42 -0.69 2.27
C LEU A 95 2.30 0.41 1.23
N THR A 96 3.34 0.60 0.42
CA THR A 96 3.33 1.50 -0.72
C THR A 96 2.18 1.18 -1.69
N LEU A 97 2.00 -0.09 -2.07
CA LEU A 97 0.87 -0.52 -2.92
C LEU A 97 -0.47 -0.24 -2.23
N GLY A 98 -0.59 -0.55 -0.94
CA GLY A 98 -1.81 -0.27 -0.17
C GLY A 98 -2.20 1.20 -0.18
N ALA A 99 -1.23 2.10 -0.03
CA ALA A 99 -1.44 3.55 -0.07
C ALA A 99 -1.80 4.05 -1.48
N ILE A 100 -1.12 3.55 -2.53
CA ILE A 100 -1.42 3.89 -3.94
C ILE A 100 -2.86 3.52 -4.28
N VAL A 101 -3.26 2.28 -3.97
CA VAL A 101 -4.61 1.77 -4.24
C VAL A 101 -5.65 2.56 -3.46
N SER A 102 -5.35 2.92 -2.21
CA SER A 102 -6.28 3.68 -1.37
C SER A 102 -6.53 5.10 -1.88
N ASP A 103 -5.48 5.76 -2.35
CA ASP A 103 -5.57 7.08 -2.99
C ASP A 103 -6.44 7.01 -4.25
N GLN A 104 -6.14 6.06 -5.15
CA GLN A 104 -6.81 5.96 -6.45
C GLN A 104 -8.28 5.55 -6.37
N LEU A 105 -8.63 4.62 -5.48
CA LEU A 105 -9.99 4.07 -5.42
C LEU A 105 -10.90 4.74 -4.40
N PHE A 106 -10.31 5.26 -3.31
CA PHE A 106 -11.06 5.74 -2.16
C PHE A 106 -10.76 7.20 -1.81
N ASN A 107 -9.81 7.86 -2.49
CA ASN A 107 -9.37 9.22 -2.19
C ASN A 107 -8.98 9.39 -0.70
N LYS A 108 -8.42 8.33 -0.12
CA LYS A 108 -7.86 8.33 1.23
C LYS A 108 -6.35 8.24 1.09
N LYS A 109 -5.63 9.13 1.77
CA LYS A 109 -4.19 9.32 1.54
C LYS A 109 -3.39 9.10 2.82
N VAL A 110 -2.31 8.36 2.68
CA VAL A 110 -1.17 8.32 3.60
C VAL A 110 0.02 8.77 2.75
N ALA A 111 0.79 9.76 3.21
CA ALA A 111 1.99 10.15 2.47
C ALA A 111 3.00 8.99 2.51
N ILE A 112 3.56 8.63 1.35
CA ILE A 112 4.63 7.64 1.27
C ILE A 112 5.89 8.32 0.77
N LEU A 113 6.93 8.32 1.60
CA LEU A 113 8.24 8.84 1.24
C LEU A 113 9.27 7.72 1.20
N ARG A 114 10.22 7.84 0.26
CA ARG A 114 11.46 7.07 0.23
C ARG A 114 12.62 8.05 0.24
N VAL A 115 13.44 8.04 1.27
CA VAL A 115 14.53 9.01 1.47
C VAL A 115 15.87 8.33 1.67
N SER A 116 16.97 9.04 1.43
CA SER A 116 18.30 8.53 1.73
C SER A 116 18.46 8.25 3.23
N LYS A 117 19.38 7.35 3.56
CA LYS A 117 19.67 7.00 4.95
C LYS A 117 20.09 8.21 5.80
N ASP A 118 20.76 9.20 5.21
CA ASP A 118 21.18 10.41 5.91
C ASP A 118 19.96 11.26 6.30
N ILE A 119 19.04 11.50 5.36
CA ILE A 119 17.79 12.24 5.63
C ILE A 119 16.93 11.49 6.64
N TYR A 120 16.83 10.16 6.50
CA TYR A 120 16.11 9.32 7.46
C TYR A 120 16.69 9.46 8.87
N SER A 121 18.01 9.34 9.01
CA SER A 121 18.70 9.41 10.30
C SER A 121 18.53 10.79 10.96
N ASP A 122 18.59 11.85 10.16
CA ASP A 122 18.31 13.20 10.63
C ASP A 122 16.86 13.36 11.10
N LEU A 123 15.90 12.86 10.32
CA LEU A 123 14.48 12.93 10.61
C LEU A 123 14.11 12.16 11.88
N ALA A 124 14.74 11.01 12.13
CA ALA A 124 14.53 10.20 13.33
C ALA A 124 14.92 10.92 14.64
N THR A 125 15.72 11.99 14.57
CA THR A 125 16.07 12.83 15.73
C THR A 125 15.10 13.99 15.98
N ALA A 126 14.15 14.24 15.09
CA ALA A 126 13.18 15.31 15.22
C ALA A 126 11.93 14.85 15.98
N ASP A 127 11.29 15.77 16.72
CA ASP A 127 10.03 15.48 17.41
C ASP A 127 8.84 15.45 16.44
N THR A 128 8.85 16.35 15.45
CA THR A 128 7.76 16.53 14.48
C THR A 128 8.32 16.87 13.10
N ALA A 129 7.51 16.62 12.08
CA ALA A 129 7.79 17.08 10.73
C ALA A 129 6.50 17.47 9.99
N GLU A 130 6.67 18.19 8.89
CA GLU A 130 5.61 18.56 7.97
C GLU A 130 6.00 18.14 6.55
N ILE A 131 5.06 17.50 5.86
CA ILE A 131 5.08 17.27 4.42
C ILE A 131 4.06 18.23 3.83
N PHE A 132 4.52 19.16 3.00
CA PHE A 132 3.65 20.09 2.30
C PHE A 132 4.10 20.22 0.85
N GLU A 133 3.16 19.97 -0.07
CA GLU A 133 3.41 19.86 -1.50
C GLU A 133 4.53 18.85 -1.82
N ASN A 134 5.69 19.32 -2.26
CA ASN A 134 6.87 18.50 -2.56
C ASN A 134 8.03 18.86 -1.64
N THR A 135 7.73 19.17 -0.37
CA THR A 135 8.73 19.57 0.62
C THR A 135 8.50 18.82 1.92
N LEU A 136 9.58 18.31 2.50
CA LEU A 136 9.64 17.78 3.87
C LEU A 136 10.39 18.78 4.74
N VAL A 137 9.76 19.24 5.82
CA VAL A 137 10.31 20.20 6.78
C VAL A 137 10.37 19.57 8.16
N PHE A 138 11.53 19.67 8.83
CA PHE A 138 11.72 19.22 10.21
C PHE A 138 12.90 19.95 10.85
N GLY A 139 12.74 20.40 12.10
CA GLY A 139 13.72 21.28 12.74
C GLY A 139 14.02 22.52 11.89
N SER A 140 15.29 22.73 11.53
CA SER A 140 15.72 23.79 10.61
C SER A 140 15.97 23.32 9.17
N LYS A 141 15.63 22.06 8.85
CA LYS A 141 15.89 21.44 7.55
C LYS A 141 14.66 21.51 6.65
N THR A 142 14.91 21.78 5.37
CA THR A 142 13.92 21.78 4.30
C THR A 142 14.44 20.92 3.17
N ILE A 143 13.77 19.80 2.90
CA ILE A 143 14.16 18.81 1.90
C ILE A 143 13.17 18.85 0.75
N LYS A 144 13.67 19.04 -0.47
CA LYS A 144 12.85 18.91 -1.69
C LYS A 144 12.56 17.43 -1.95
N LEU A 145 11.30 17.11 -2.16
CA LEU A 145 10.81 15.79 -2.54
C LEU A 145 10.57 15.74 -4.05
N TRP A 146 10.96 14.63 -4.68
CA TRP A 146 10.74 14.40 -6.11
C TRP A 146 9.59 13.41 -6.29
N GLY A 147 8.62 13.76 -7.12
CA GLY A 147 7.51 12.86 -7.43
C GLY A 147 7.97 11.70 -8.32
N LEU A 148 7.22 10.60 -8.30
CA LEU A 148 7.42 9.52 -9.26
C LEU A 148 7.22 10.01 -10.69
N ASP A 149 8.12 9.61 -11.58
CA ASP A 149 8.05 9.89 -13.01
C ASP A 149 7.77 8.60 -13.79
N THR A 150 6.49 8.37 -14.07
CA THR A 150 6.01 7.22 -14.85
C THR A 150 6.27 7.35 -16.35
N GLU A 151 6.65 8.53 -16.85
CA GLU A 151 6.98 8.69 -18.29
C GLU A 151 8.32 8.02 -18.64
N THR A 152 9.15 7.71 -17.63
CA THR A 152 10.38 6.95 -17.83
C THR A 152 10.16 5.48 -18.17
N LEU A 153 8.94 4.96 -17.97
CA LEU A 153 8.58 3.58 -18.23
C LEU A 153 8.21 3.38 -19.71
N TYR A 154 8.86 2.45 -20.38
CA TYR A 154 8.45 2.01 -21.70
C TYR A 154 7.12 1.26 -21.60
N LEU A 155 6.10 1.80 -22.27
CA LEU A 155 4.76 1.24 -22.39
C LEU A 155 4.45 0.96 -23.86
N ASN A 156 3.98 -0.25 -24.14
CA ASN A 156 3.50 -0.63 -25.48
C ASN A 156 2.14 0.04 -25.79
N SER A 157 1.59 -0.20 -26.99
CA SER A 157 0.31 0.42 -27.39
C SER A 157 -0.87 0.00 -26.51
N THR A 158 -0.87 -1.24 -26.04
CA THR A 158 -1.93 -1.80 -25.19
C THR A 158 -1.89 -1.18 -23.81
N ASP A 159 -0.70 -1.11 -23.20
CA ASP A 159 -0.44 -0.44 -21.92
C ASP A 159 -0.93 1.00 -21.92
N ARG A 160 -0.57 1.76 -22.96
CA ARG A 160 -0.98 3.16 -23.13
C ARG A 160 -2.48 3.29 -23.29
N SER A 161 -3.12 2.37 -24.02
CA SER A 161 -4.56 2.35 -24.18
C SER A 161 -5.29 2.10 -22.83
N MET A 162 -4.77 1.20 -21.99
CA MET A 162 -5.30 1.01 -20.63
C MET A 162 -5.09 2.26 -19.77
N LEU A 163 -3.89 2.85 -19.80
CA LEU A 163 -3.56 4.05 -19.02
C LEU A 163 -4.39 5.29 -19.41
N ASN A 164 -4.71 5.44 -20.69
CA ASN A 164 -5.61 6.49 -21.19
C ASN A 164 -7.07 6.27 -20.76
N GLY A 165 -7.43 5.03 -20.43
CA GLY A 165 -8.79 4.64 -20.03
C GLY A 165 -9.69 4.20 -21.18
N ASP A 166 -9.12 3.92 -22.35
CA ASP A 166 -9.86 3.44 -23.52
C ASP A 166 -10.53 2.08 -23.26
N GLN A 167 -9.98 1.31 -22.31
CA GLN A 167 -10.50 0.01 -21.88
C GLN A 167 -11.38 0.08 -20.62
N GLY A 168 -11.79 1.28 -20.23
CA GLY A 168 -12.62 1.52 -19.04
C GLY A 168 -11.83 1.93 -17.80
N ILE A 169 -12.56 2.49 -16.84
CA ILE A 169 -11.98 3.13 -15.65
C ILE A 169 -11.29 2.12 -14.71
N ALA A 170 -11.79 0.89 -14.60
CA ALA A 170 -11.15 -0.15 -13.81
C ALA A 170 -9.74 -0.50 -14.34
N ASN A 171 -9.62 -0.71 -15.65
CA ASN A 171 -8.34 -0.99 -16.31
C ASN A 171 -7.38 0.19 -16.17
N LYS A 172 -7.86 1.42 -16.31
CA LYS A 172 -7.06 2.61 -16.07
C LYS A 172 -6.45 2.64 -14.68
N ILE A 173 -7.28 2.45 -13.65
CA ILE A 173 -6.82 2.48 -12.25
C ILE A 173 -5.80 1.36 -11.99
N ALA A 174 -6.06 0.15 -12.47
CA ALA A 174 -5.12 -0.97 -12.35
C ALA A 174 -3.80 -0.67 -13.07
N MET A 175 -3.85 -0.13 -14.29
CA MET A 175 -2.66 0.21 -15.07
C MET A 175 -1.85 1.32 -14.42
N GLU A 176 -2.49 2.37 -13.91
CA GLU A 176 -1.79 3.44 -13.17
C GLU A 176 -1.07 2.89 -11.92
N ALA A 177 -1.70 1.97 -11.19
CA ALA A 177 -1.08 1.31 -10.03
C ALA A 177 0.14 0.48 -10.46
N ILE A 178 0.03 -0.30 -11.55
CA ILE A 178 1.14 -1.08 -12.12
C ILE A 178 2.29 -0.15 -12.54
N CYS A 179 2.02 0.94 -13.26
CA CYS A 179 3.06 1.89 -13.69
C CYS A 179 3.77 2.53 -12.49
N LYS A 180 3.03 2.95 -11.45
CA LYS A 180 3.64 3.49 -10.23
C LYS A 180 4.54 2.47 -9.55
N MET A 181 4.06 1.23 -9.38
CA MET A 181 4.85 0.16 -8.76
C MET A 181 6.07 -0.21 -9.58
N ALA A 182 5.97 -0.23 -10.91
CA ALA A 182 7.10 -0.46 -11.79
C ALA A 182 8.21 0.59 -11.57
N VAL A 183 7.86 1.87 -11.50
CA VAL A 183 8.85 2.93 -11.19
C VAL A 183 9.40 2.79 -9.77
N VAL A 184 8.56 2.45 -8.78
CA VAL A 184 8.99 2.19 -7.39
C VAL A 184 10.02 1.04 -7.32
N GLN A 185 9.89 0.05 -8.19
CA GLN A 185 10.82 -1.07 -8.36
C GLN A 185 11.97 -0.76 -9.34
N SER A 186 12.10 0.49 -9.80
CA SER A 186 13.10 0.92 -10.79
C SER A 186 13.05 0.16 -12.13
N ALA A 187 11.89 -0.41 -12.49
CA ALA A 187 11.69 -1.04 -13.78
C ALA A 187 11.65 0.00 -14.92
N ASN A 188 12.12 -0.42 -16.09
CA ASN A 188 12.15 0.42 -17.30
C ASN A 188 11.11 -0.01 -18.35
N GLU A 189 10.53 -1.19 -18.22
CA GLU A 189 9.49 -1.73 -19.08
C GLU A 189 8.61 -2.73 -18.32
N LEU A 190 7.45 -3.05 -18.89
CA LEU A 190 6.56 -4.11 -18.41
C LEU A 190 6.75 -5.37 -19.25
N ILE A 191 6.58 -6.54 -18.62
CA ILE A 191 6.64 -7.83 -19.31
C ILE A 191 5.22 -8.38 -19.41
N ASP A 192 4.79 -8.69 -20.63
CA ASP A 192 3.50 -9.32 -20.89
C ASP A 192 3.45 -10.73 -20.29
N VAL A 193 2.36 -11.03 -19.59
CA VAL A 193 2.07 -12.37 -19.07
C VAL A 193 0.84 -12.94 -19.75
N THR A 194 0.80 -14.27 -19.92
CA THR A 194 -0.30 -14.96 -20.62
C THR A 194 -1.27 -15.68 -19.69
N LYS A 195 -0.90 -15.86 -18.41
CA LYS A 195 -1.71 -16.53 -17.38
C LYS A 195 -1.41 -15.93 -16.01
N GLY A 196 -2.43 -15.88 -15.16
CA GLY A 196 -2.32 -15.47 -13.75
C GLY A 196 -2.71 -16.59 -12.80
N HIS A 197 -2.01 -16.68 -11.66
CA HIS A 197 -2.42 -17.51 -10.54
C HIS A 197 -2.51 -16.66 -9.28
N ILE A 198 -3.69 -16.64 -8.67
CA ILE A 198 -3.94 -15.98 -7.38
C ILE A 198 -3.89 -17.07 -6.32
N ASP A 199 -2.85 -17.05 -5.48
CA ASP A 199 -2.67 -18.05 -4.43
C ASP A 199 -3.84 -18.08 -3.44
N GLY A 200 -4.39 -16.91 -3.10
CA GLY A 200 -5.63 -16.86 -2.35
C GLY A 200 -6.32 -15.51 -2.38
N CYS A 201 -7.65 -15.54 -2.32
CA CYS A 201 -8.50 -14.39 -2.05
C CYS A 201 -9.13 -14.56 -0.67
N ILE A 202 -8.37 -14.13 0.35
CA ILE A 202 -8.72 -14.32 1.74
C ILE A 202 -9.43 -13.06 2.25
N LEU A 203 -10.61 -13.24 2.83
CA LEU A 203 -11.29 -12.23 3.63
C LEU A 203 -10.58 -12.09 4.97
N ALA A 204 -9.48 -11.34 4.93
CA ALA A 204 -8.74 -10.92 6.10
C ALA A 204 -9.52 -9.86 6.88
N HIS A 205 -9.89 -8.78 6.20
CA HIS A 205 -10.68 -7.68 6.74
C HIS A 205 -11.70 -7.19 5.70
N ASP A 206 -12.68 -6.40 6.15
CA ASP A 206 -13.74 -5.86 5.29
C ASP A 206 -13.17 -5.05 4.11
N ALA A 207 -12.00 -4.40 4.29
CA ALA A 207 -11.29 -3.67 3.25
C ALA A 207 -11.02 -4.51 1.98
N ASN A 208 -10.74 -5.81 2.11
CA ASN A 208 -10.51 -6.70 0.96
C ASN A 208 -11.78 -6.83 0.10
N LEU A 209 -12.94 -7.04 0.75
CA LEU A 209 -14.23 -7.11 0.08
C LEU A 209 -14.61 -5.75 -0.51
N ILE A 210 -14.43 -4.66 0.24
CA ILE A 210 -14.71 -3.30 -0.23
C ILE A 210 -13.91 -2.98 -1.49
N PHE A 211 -12.62 -3.34 -1.52
CA PHE A 211 -11.77 -3.21 -2.71
C PHE A 211 -12.31 -4.02 -3.89
N ALA A 212 -12.55 -5.32 -3.70
CA ALA A 212 -13.00 -6.20 -4.76
C ALA A 212 -14.34 -5.73 -5.37
N GLU A 213 -15.30 -5.36 -4.51
CA GLU A 213 -16.61 -4.87 -4.96
C GLU A 213 -16.55 -3.50 -5.61
N LYS A 214 -15.64 -2.62 -5.15
CA LYS A 214 -15.41 -1.33 -5.79
C LYS A 214 -14.89 -1.54 -7.22
N MET A 215 -13.88 -2.40 -7.39
CA MET A 215 -13.35 -2.75 -8.71
C MET A 215 -14.41 -3.40 -9.60
N TYR A 216 -15.19 -4.35 -9.07
CA TYR A 216 -16.29 -4.98 -9.79
C TYR A 216 -17.35 -3.96 -10.26
N LYS A 217 -17.76 -3.03 -9.39
CA LYS A 217 -18.70 -1.94 -9.73
C LYS A 217 -18.15 -0.99 -10.80
N LEU A 218 -16.83 -0.88 -10.91
CA LEU A 218 -16.15 -0.10 -11.96
C LEU A 218 -16.00 -0.88 -13.27
N GLY A 219 -16.49 -2.12 -13.35
CA GLY A 219 -16.44 -2.96 -14.54
C GLY A 219 -15.16 -3.81 -14.68
N ALA A 220 -14.40 -3.99 -13.60
CA ALA A 220 -13.19 -4.81 -13.63
C ALA A 220 -13.48 -6.24 -14.08
N ASN A 221 -12.60 -6.78 -14.93
CA ASN A 221 -12.61 -8.15 -15.40
C ASN A 221 -11.18 -8.68 -15.50
N VAL A 222 -11.03 -10.01 -15.57
CA VAL A 222 -9.74 -10.64 -15.81
C VAL A 222 -9.44 -10.61 -17.31
N SER A 223 -8.27 -10.09 -17.70
CA SER A 223 -7.85 -9.97 -19.10
C SER A 223 -7.12 -11.20 -19.64
N ILE A 224 -6.60 -12.04 -18.76
CA ILE A 224 -5.90 -13.29 -19.08
C ILE A 224 -6.52 -14.45 -18.29
N PRO A 225 -6.41 -15.70 -18.78
CA PRO A 225 -6.80 -16.87 -18.01
C PRO A 225 -6.19 -16.83 -16.60
N THR A 226 -7.06 -16.75 -15.61
CA THR A 226 -6.68 -16.57 -14.21
C THR A 226 -7.29 -17.69 -13.37
N THR A 227 -6.46 -18.28 -12.52
CA THR A 227 -6.87 -19.32 -11.57
C THR A 227 -6.73 -18.79 -10.15
N ILE A 228 -7.52 -19.33 -9.23
CA ILE A 228 -7.45 -19.04 -7.81
C ILE A 228 -7.34 -20.35 -7.03
N ASN A 229 -6.43 -20.42 -6.06
CA ASN A 229 -6.24 -21.61 -5.23
C ASN A 229 -7.17 -21.58 -4.01
N ALA A 230 -7.00 -20.64 -3.09
CA ALA A 230 -7.76 -20.58 -1.85
C ALA A 230 -8.77 -19.42 -1.78
N ILE A 231 -9.92 -19.69 -1.16
CA ILE A 231 -10.90 -18.69 -0.71
C ILE A 231 -11.22 -18.95 0.76
N SER A 232 -11.75 -17.95 1.46
CA SER A 232 -11.98 -18.04 2.92
C SER A 232 -13.07 -19.01 3.36
N VAL A 233 -13.86 -19.56 2.43
CA VAL A 233 -14.96 -20.48 2.75
C VAL A 233 -15.11 -21.56 1.70
N ASN A 234 -15.59 -22.75 2.08
CA ASN A 234 -16.16 -23.67 1.12
C ASN A 234 -17.47 -23.08 0.59
N ARG A 235 -17.42 -22.42 -0.57
CA ARG A 235 -18.55 -21.68 -1.15
C ARG A 235 -19.86 -22.49 -1.23
N ASN A 236 -19.76 -23.82 -1.38
CA ASN A 236 -20.93 -24.69 -1.51
C ASN A 236 -21.42 -25.32 -0.19
N ASN A 237 -20.70 -25.16 0.92
CA ASN A 237 -20.99 -25.90 2.15
C ASN A 237 -20.62 -25.18 3.46
N TRP A 238 -20.25 -23.90 3.41
CA TRP A 238 -19.79 -23.18 4.61
C TRP A 238 -20.85 -23.09 5.71
N GLU A 239 -22.14 -23.02 5.34
CA GLU A 239 -23.27 -22.99 6.28
C GLU A 239 -23.30 -24.25 7.17
N ASN A 240 -23.05 -25.42 6.58
CA ASN A 240 -23.03 -26.70 7.30
C ASN A 240 -21.74 -26.91 8.12
N GLN A 241 -20.73 -26.05 7.95
CA GLN A 241 -19.46 -26.11 8.69
C GLN A 241 -19.50 -25.27 9.98
N GLY A 242 -20.62 -24.63 10.28
CA GLY A 242 -20.76 -23.77 11.47
C GLY A 242 -19.98 -22.45 11.35
N VAL A 243 -19.69 -22.00 10.12
CA VAL A 243 -19.08 -20.69 9.88
C VAL A 243 -20.10 -19.60 10.20
N GLU A 244 -19.70 -18.59 10.96
CA GLU A 244 -20.56 -17.46 11.31
C GLU A 244 -21.16 -16.78 10.06
N PRO A 245 -22.49 -16.56 10.00
CA PRO A 245 -23.14 -16.07 8.79
C PRO A 245 -22.60 -14.75 8.24
N ASP A 246 -22.21 -13.78 9.07
CA ASP A 246 -21.65 -12.52 8.58
C ASP A 246 -20.34 -12.75 7.81
N PHE A 247 -19.41 -13.52 8.42
CA PHE A 247 -18.15 -13.87 7.79
C PHE A 247 -18.36 -14.71 6.53
N GLY A 248 -19.20 -15.75 6.61
CA GLY A 248 -19.45 -16.66 5.50
C GLY A 248 -20.03 -15.97 4.27
N ASN A 249 -20.99 -15.07 4.47
CA ASN A 249 -21.59 -14.28 3.39
C ASN A 249 -20.58 -13.32 2.74
N LYS A 250 -19.79 -12.60 3.56
CA LYS A 250 -18.75 -11.69 3.04
C LYS A 250 -17.66 -12.47 2.28
N ALA A 251 -17.20 -13.59 2.82
CA ALA A 251 -16.17 -14.41 2.22
C ALA A 251 -16.64 -15.04 0.90
N SER A 252 -17.89 -15.49 0.84
CA SER A 252 -18.48 -16.03 -0.38
C SER A 252 -18.71 -14.97 -1.47
N ARG A 253 -18.90 -13.70 -1.11
CA ARG A 253 -18.99 -12.58 -2.07
C ARG A 253 -17.64 -12.16 -2.61
N LEU A 254 -16.59 -12.24 -1.79
CA LEU A 254 -15.23 -11.93 -2.20
C LEU A 254 -14.68 -12.96 -3.22
N ALA A 255 -15.16 -14.20 -3.15
CA ALA A 255 -14.76 -15.34 -3.98
C ALA A 255 -15.46 -15.37 -5.35
#